data_AF-A0A0B7IZ34-F1
#
_entry.id   AF-A0A0B7IZ34-F1
#
_cell.length_a   1.000
_cell.length_b   1.000
_cell.length_c   1.000
_cell.angle_alpha   90.00
_cell.angle_beta   90.00
_cell.angle_gamma   90.00
#
_symmetry.space_group_name_H-M   'P 1'
#
loop_
_entity.id
_entity.type
_entity.pdbx_description
1 polymer ?
#
loop_
_entity_poly.entity_id
_entity_poly.type
_entity_poly.pdbx_seq_one_letter_code
_entity_poly.pdbx_strand_id
1 'polypeptide(L)'
;MFAKDKFDNIIDEWLHLFKCAENETSPPANIKSEKVLDAYNVIEMHNLTPEEYDAYIRAKLMEDAEEIALSENFEKGKVEGEVVKSIKIAKKMLIKQRPIAEIHEITELSTEEIEKLKAEIENS
;
A
#
# COMPACT_ATOMS: atom_id res chain seq x y z
N MET A 1 24.39 6.66 -37.48
CA MET A 1 23.52 7.72 -36.93
C MET A 1 22.62 7.03 -35.92
N PHE A 2 22.80 7.29 -34.62
CA PHE A 2 21.95 6.72 -33.57
C PHE A 2 20.53 7.26 -33.78
N ALA A 3 19.57 6.38 -34.05
CA ALA A 3 18.18 6.78 -34.14
C ALA A 3 17.68 6.99 -32.70
N LYS A 4 17.17 8.18 -32.41
CA LYS A 4 16.77 8.65 -31.08
C LYS A 4 15.81 7.68 -30.35
N ASP A 5 15.13 6.83 -31.10
CA ASP A 5 14.06 5.96 -30.60
C ASP A 5 14.34 4.44 -30.76
N LYS A 6 15.57 4.03 -31.13
CA LYS A 6 15.95 2.61 -31.20
C LYS A 6 16.96 2.24 -30.12
N PHE A 7 16.47 1.57 -29.10
CA PHE A 7 17.30 0.87 -28.11
C PHE A 7 17.29 -0.62 -28.46
N ASP A 8 18.34 -1.08 -29.14
CA ASP A 8 18.46 -2.48 -29.53
C ASP A 8 18.98 -3.32 -28.35
N ASN A 9 19.68 -2.70 -27.40
CA ASN A 9 20.17 -3.34 -26.17
C ASN A 9 20.43 -2.32 -25.04
N ILE A 10 20.76 -2.81 -23.84
CA ILE A 10 21.04 -1.98 -22.64
C ILE A 10 22.21 -1.00 -22.84
N ILE A 11 23.18 -1.28 -23.72
CA ILE A 11 24.30 -0.38 -24.00
C ILE A 11 23.79 0.85 -24.74
N ASP A 12 22.81 0.71 -25.63
CA ASP A 12 22.21 1.86 -26.32
C ASP A 12 21.47 2.78 -25.35
N GLU A 13 20.81 2.21 -24.32
CA GLU A 13 20.16 2.97 -23.24
C GLU A 13 21.20 3.75 -22.41
N TRP A 14 22.31 3.11 -22.02
CA TRP A 14 23.41 3.79 -21.32
C TRP A 14 24.10 4.87 -22.18
N LEU A 15 24.34 4.59 -23.46
CA LEU A 15 24.92 5.56 -24.39
C LEU A 15 23.99 6.76 -24.59
N HIS A 16 22.69 6.53 -24.60
CA HIS A 16 21.70 7.59 -24.67
C HIS A 16 21.74 8.47 -23.42
N LEU A 17 21.74 7.88 -22.22
CA LEU A 17 21.91 8.61 -20.96
C LEU A 17 23.14 9.52 -21.02
N PHE A 18 24.32 8.97 -21.30
CA PHE A 18 25.56 9.77 -21.30
C PHE A 18 25.60 10.86 -22.37
N LYS A 19 24.87 10.70 -23.48
CA LYS A 19 24.87 11.66 -24.58
C LYS A 19 23.81 12.74 -24.43
N CYS A 20 22.65 12.40 -23.85
CA CYS A 20 21.46 13.24 -23.89
C CYS A 20 21.06 13.80 -22.52
N ALA A 21 21.54 13.23 -21.40
CA ALA A 21 21.10 13.62 -20.05
C ALA A 21 21.40 15.09 -19.68
N GLU A 22 22.38 15.75 -20.31
CA GLU A 22 22.63 17.18 -20.07
C GLU A 22 21.53 18.09 -20.65
N ASN A 23 20.82 17.63 -21.69
CA ASN A 23 19.87 18.45 -22.45
C ASN A 23 18.41 17.98 -22.31
N GLU A 24 18.19 16.82 -21.69
CA GLU A 24 16.87 16.23 -21.52
C GLU A 24 16.49 16.22 -20.03
N THR A 25 15.26 16.64 -19.76
CA THR A 25 14.70 16.76 -18.40
C THR A 25 13.92 15.51 -17.96
N SER A 26 13.91 14.46 -18.79
CA SER A 26 13.18 13.21 -18.52
C SER A 26 13.74 12.06 -19.36
N PRO A 27 13.77 10.82 -18.85
CA PRO A 27 14.15 9.65 -19.63
C PRO A 27 13.20 9.39 -20.81
N PRO A 28 13.70 8.90 -21.96
CA PRO A 28 12.86 8.40 -23.04
C PRO A 28 11.95 7.25 -22.62
N ALA A 29 10.69 7.27 -23.07
CA ALA A 29 9.65 6.29 -22.69
C ALA A 29 9.94 4.83 -23.13
N ASN A 30 10.93 4.63 -23.99
CA ASN A 30 11.33 3.35 -24.55
C ASN A 30 12.50 2.67 -23.80
N ILE A 31 13.06 3.28 -22.76
CA ILE A 31 14.05 2.64 -21.87
C ILE A 31 13.37 1.54 -21.05
N LYS A 32 13.96 0.34 -21.05
CA LYS A 32 13.42 -0.82 -20.33
C LYS A 32 14.21 -1.17 -19.07
N SER A 33 15.49 -0.81 -19.02
CA SER A 33 16.33 -1.15 -17.88
C SER A 33 16.03 -0.28 -16.67
N GLU A 34 15.58 -0.92 -15.57
CA GLU A 34 15.41 -0.27 -14.26
C GLU A 34 16.68 0.47 -13.82
N LYS A 35 17.86 -0.14 -14.01
CA LYS A 35 19.14 0.47 -13.61
C LYS A 35 19.47 1.75 -14.38
N VAL A 36 19.02 1.85 -15.63
CA VAL A 36 19.23 3.06 -16.45
C VAL A 36 18.24 4.15 -16.02
N LEU A 37 17.00 3.78 -15.70
CA LEU A 37 16.01 4.70 -15.14
C LEU A 37 16.46 5.24 -13.78
N ASP A 38 17.01 4.40 -12.90
CA ASP A 38 17.59 4.82 -11.63
C ASP A 38 18.72 5.84 -11.82
N ALA A 39 19.57 5.63 -12.83
CA ALA A 39 20.64 6.57 -13.14
C ALA A 39 20.12 7.93 -13.65
N TYR A 40 19.07 7.94 -14.47
CA TYR A 40 18.36 9.17 -14.86
C TYR A 40 17.83 9.91 -13.63
N ASN A 41 17.15 9.21 -12.73
CA ASN A 41 16.60 9.80 -11.50
C ASN A 41 17.70 10.44 -10.62
N VAL A 42 18.85 9.78 -10.47
CA VAL A 42 19.99 10.34 -9.71
C VAL A 42 20.53 11.62 -10.34
N ILE A 43 20.64 11.68 -11.68
CA ILE A 43 21.10 12.88 -12.38
C ILE A 43 20.07 14.01 -12.24
N GLU A 44 18.79 13.71 -12.44
CA GLU A 44 17.71 14.68 -12.26
C GLU A 44 17.74 15.27 -10.85
N MET A 45 17.85 14.43 -9.82
CA MET A 45 17.96 14.87 -8.42
C MET A 45 19.17 15.77 -8.18
N HIS A 46 20.32 15.49 -8.81
CA HIS A 46 21.52 16.32 -8.67
C HIS A 46 21.39 17.69 -9.38
N ASN A 47 20.54 17.79 -10.39
CA ASN A 47 20.29 19.02 -11.13
C ASN A 47 19.24 19.92 -10.46
N LEU A 48 18.55 19.45 -9.42
CA LEU A 48 17.54 20.23 -8.72
C LEU A 48 18.15 21.38 -7.90
N THR A 49 17.46 22.51 -7.91
CA THR A 49 17.70 23.57 -6.91
C THR A 49 17.30 23.08 -5.51
N PRO A 50 17.81 23.70 -4.43
CA PRO A 50 17.40 23.36 -3.07
C PRO A 50 15.88 23.40 -2.86
N GLU A 51 15.19 24.35 -3.49
CA GLU A 51 13.73 24.50 -3.43
C GLU A 51 13.00 23.36 -4.15
N GLU A 52 13.48 22.96 -5.33
CA GLU A 52 12.92 21.83 -6.09
C GLU A 52 13.19 20.50 -5.38
N TYR A 53 14.37 20.34 -4.79
CA TYR A 53 14.72 19.17 -3.99
C TYR A 53 13.83 19.04 -2.75
N ASP A 54 13.60 20.13 -2.01
CA ASP A 54 12.66 20.15 -0.87
C ASP A 54 11.23 19.81 -1.31
N ALA A 55 10.77 20.33 -2.46
CA ALA A 55 9.48 19.98 -3.03
C ALA A 55 9.38 18.48 -3.38
N TYR A 56 10.43 17.92 -4.00
CA TYR A 56 10.52 16.50 -4.31
C TYR A 56 10.44 15.62 -3.06
N ILE A 57 11.25 15.92 -2.03
CA ILE A 57 11.25 15.16 -0.78
C ILE A 57 9.88 15.24 -0.08
N ARG A 58 9.24 16.41 -0.05
CA ARG A 58 7.89 16.54 0.50
C ARG A 58 6.87 15.70 -0.26
N ALA A 59 6.92 15.70 -1.59
CA ALA A 59 6.01 14.89 -2.41
C ALA A 59 6.21 13.39 -2.13
N LYS A 60 7.47 12.94 -2.05
CA LYS A 60 7.81 11.54 -1.76
C LYS A 60 7.36 11.12 -0.36
N LEU A 61 7.61 11.95 0.65
CA LEU A 61 7.13 11.70 2.01
C LEU A 61 5.60 11.64 2.11
N MET A 62 4.90 12.46 1.31
CA MET A 62 3.44 12.43 1.27
C MET A 62 2.91 11.16 0.62
N GLU A 63 3.52 10.72 -0.49
CA GLU A 63 3.20 9.44 -1.14
C GLU A 63 3.42 8.25 -0.18
N ASP A 64 4.58 8.19 0.47
CA ASP A 64 4.89 7.12 1.42
C ASP A 64 3.91 7.12 2.61
N ALA A 65 3.53 8.31 3.11
CA ALA A 65 2.54 8.44 4.17
C ALA A 65 1.14 7.98 3.74
N GLU A 66 0.73 8.28 2.49
CA GLU A 66 -0.54 7.80 1.93
C GLU A 66 -0.55 6.28 1.78
N GLU A 67 0.55 5.67 1.32
CA GLU A 67 0.68 4.22 1.19
C GLU A 67 0.59 3.52 2.56
N ILE A 68 1.31 4.03 3.55
CA ILE A 68 1.25 3.51 4.92
C ILE A 68 -0.17 3.63 5.47
N ALA A 69 -0.79 4.81 5.35
CA ALA A 69 -2.14 5.04 5.85
C ALA A 69 -3.17 4.14 5.16
N LEU A 70 -3.04 3.90 3.86
CA LEU A 70 -3.90 2.97 3.13
C LEU A 70 -3.75 1.54 3.64
N SER A 71 -2.52 1.09 3.85
CA SER A 71 -2.21 -0.25 4.36
C SER A 71 -2.75 -0.46 5.77
N GLU A 72 -2.50 0.49 6.69
CA GLU A 72 -3.01 0.45 8.05
C GLU A 72 -4.55 0.44 8.10
N ASN A 73 -5.19 1.29 7.30
CA ASN A 73 -6.65 1.34 7.23
C ASN A 73 -7.25 0.05 6.65
N PHE A 74 -6.59 -0.56 5.66
CA PHE A 74 -7.02 -1.84 5.10
C PHE A 74 -6.96 -2.95 6.15
N GLU A 75 -5.84 -3.08 6.88
CA GLU A 75 -5.70 -4.11 7.91
C GLU A 75 -6.67 -3.87 9.07
N LYS A 76 -6.84 -2.62 9.50
CA LYS A 76 -7.86 -2.25 10.49
C LYS A 76 -9.26 -2.66 10.04
N GLY A 77 -9.62 -2.35 8.79
CA GLY A 77 -10.92 -2.71 8.23
C GLY A 77 -11.16 -4.22 8.15
N LYS A 78 -10.11 -5.00 7.88
CA LYS A 78 -10.17 -6.47 7.89
C LYS A 78 -10.43 -7.01 9.30
N VAL A 79 -9.68 -6.54 10.29
CA VAL A 79 -9.87 -6.93 11.71
C VAL A 79 -11.27 -6.54 12.20
N GLU A 80 -11.72 -5.31 11.93
CA GLU A 80 -13.08 -4.86 12.28
C GLU A 80 -14.14 -5.72 11.60
N GLY A 81 -13.93 -6.11 10.33
CA GLY A 81 -14.83 -6.99 9.59
C GLY A 81 -14.94 -8.39 10.20
N GLU A 82 -13.81 -8.97 10.63
CA GLU A 82 -13.77 -10.26 11.32
C GLU A 82 -14.52 -10.20 12.65
N VAL A 83 -14.27 -9.17 13.48
CA VAL A 83 -14.97 -8.97 14.76
C VAL A 83 -16.48 -8.80 14.53
N VAL A 84 -16.90 -7.96 13.58
CA VAL A 84 -18.33 -7.77 13.25
C VAL A 84 -18.97 -9.08 12.80
N LYS A 85 -18.26 -9.91 12.04
CA LYS A 85 -18.74 -11.23 11.62
C LYS A 85 -18.87 -12.17 12.81
N SER A 86 -17.88 -12.26 13.69
CA SER A 86 -17.91 -13.07 14.91
C SER A 86 -19.09 -12.69 15.80
N ILE A 87 -19.31 -11.40 16.04
CA ILE A 87 -20.47 -10.89 16.79
C ILE A 87 -21.79 -11.32 16.13
N LYS A 88 -21.93 -11.17 14.80
CA LYS A 88 -23.14 -11.60 14.07
C LYS A 88 -23.40 -13.10 14.19
N ILE A 89 -22.34 -13.92 14.16
CA ILE A 89 -22.45 -15.38 14.33
C ILE A 89 -22.87 -15.71 15.77
N ALA A 90 -22.21 -15.12 16.77
CA ALA A 90 -22.52 -15.30 18.18
C ALA A 90 -23.98 -14.96 18.50
N LYS A 91 -24.49 -13.81 18.01
CA LYS A 91 -25.91 -13.43 18.18
C LYS A 91 -26.86 -14.48 17.59
N LYS A 92 -26.58 -14.99 16.39
CA LYS A 92 -27.40 -16.05 15.76
C LYS A 92 -27.35 -17.37 16.53
N MET A 93 -26.21 -17.71 17.11
CA MET A 93 -26.04 -18.91 17.93
C MET A 93 -26.75 -18.80 19.28
N LEU A 94 -26.70 -17.63 19.93
CA LEU A 94 -27.44 -17.34 21.16
C LEU A 94 -28.96 -17.46 20.96
N ILE A 95 -29.48 -16.91 19.86
CA ILE A 95 -30.91 -17.05 19.50
C ILE A 95 -31.29 -18.53 19.29
N LYS A 96 -30.36 -19.35 18.79
CA LYS A 96 -30.50 -20.80 18.64
C LYS A 96 -30.22 -21.57 19.94
N GLN A 97 -30.02 -20.88 21.06
CA GLN A 97 -29.76 -21.45 22.40
C GLN A 97 -28.53 -22.36 22.42
N ARG A 98 -27.50 -22.05 21.63
CA ARG A 98 -26.22 -22.78 21.67
C ARG A 98 -25.47 -22.49 22.97
N PRO A 99 -24.72 -23.47 23.53
CA PRO A 99 -23.92 -23.26 24.74
C PRO A 99 -22.85 -22.17 24.55
N ILE A 100 -22.59 -21.39 25.59
CA ILE A 100 -21.56 -20.33 25.57
C ILE A 100 -20.17 -20.89 25.21
N ALA A 101 -19.83 -22.08 25.69
CA ALA A 101 -18.57 -22.74 25.36
C ALA A 101 -18.40 -23.01 23.85
N GLU A 102 -19.47 -23.47 23.17
CA GLU A 102 -19.47 -23.70 21.71
C GLU A 102 -19.33 -22.37 20.95
N ILE A 103 -19.99 -21.31 21.43
CA ILE A 103 -19.92 -19.99 20.81
C ILE A 103 -18.51 -19.40 20.96
N HIS A 104 -17.89 -19.55 22.13
CA HIS A 104 -16.51 -19.12 22.39
C HIS A 104 -15.53 -19.80 21.42
N GLU A 105 -15.63 -21.12 21.27
CA GLU A 105 -14.76 -21.89 20.37
C GLU A 105 -14.91 -21.48 18.90
N ILE A 106 -16.14 -21.21 18.43
CA ILE A 106 -16.39 -20.90 17.01
C ILE A 106 -16.10 -19.43 16.65
N THR A 107 -16.38 -18.51 17.57
CA THR A 107 -16.34 -17.06 17.29
C THR A 107 -15.09 -16.38 17.82
N GLU A 108 -14.32 -17.10 18.64
CA GLU A 108 -13.13 -16.61 19.36
C GLU A 108 -13.40 -15.43 20.29
N LEU A 109 -14.68 -15.07 20.50
CA LEU A 109 -15.09 -14.07 21.49
C LEU A 109 -14.90 -14.63 22.89
N SER A 110 -14.52 -13.77 23.84
CA SER A 110 -14.47 -14.13 25.24
C SER A 110 -15.87 -14.49 25.77
N THR A 111 -15.91 -15.32 26.81
CA THR A 111 -17.18 -15.67 27.48
C THR A 111 -17.88 -14.43 28.02
N GLU A 112 -17.13 -13.43 28.50
CA GLU A 112 -17.67 -12.15 28.98
C GLU A 112 -18.37 -11.35 27.86
N GLU A 113 -17.76 -11.26 26.67
CA GLU A 113 -18.38 -10.62 25.52
C GLU A 113 -19.65 -11.34 25.08
N ILE A 114 -19.65 -12.67 25.08
CA ILE A 114 -20.82 -13.49 24.73
C ILE A 114 -21.95 -13.30 25.74
N GLU A 115 -21.64 -13.24 27.03
CA GLU A 115 -22.63 -12.97 28.09
C GLU A 115 -23.24 -11.57 27.95
N LYS A 116 -22.41 -10.57 27.64
CA LYS A 116 -22.91 -9.21 27.36
C LYS A 116 -23.84 -9.19 26.15
N LEU A 117 -23.47 -9.85 25.06
CA LEU A 117 -24.31 -9.98 23.86
C LEU A 117 -25.64 -10.68 24.16
N LYS A 118 -25.62 -11.69 25.03
CA LYS A 118 -26.83 -12.39 25.48
C LYS A 118 -27.76 -11.45 26.27
N ALA A 119 -27.21 -10.69 27.22
CA ALA A 119 -27.98 -9.71 27.98
C ALA A 119 -28.55 -8.59 27.08
N GLU A 120 -27.82 -8.13 26.06
CA GLU A 120 -28.33 -7.16 25.08
C GLU A 120 -29.55 -7.69 24.32
N ILE A 121 -29.52 -8.96 23.90
CA ILE A 121 -30.63 -9.61 23.18
C ILE A 121 -31.85 -9.79 24.09
N GLU A 122 -31.64 -10.17 25.35
CA GLU A 122 -32.73 -10.39 26.32
C GLU A 122 -33.42 -9.09 26.76
N ASN A 123 -32.72 -7.95 26.65
CA ASN A 123 -33.24 -6.62 26.96
C ASN A 123 -33.74 -5.84 25.71
N SER A 124 -33.68 -6.44 24.52
CA SER A 124 -34.17 -5.86 23.25
C SER A 124 -35.60 -6.31 22.94
#